data_AF-A0A945HEB3-F1
#
_entry.id   AF-A0A945HEB3-F1
#
_cell.length_a   1.000
_cell.length_b   1.000
_cell.length_c   1.000
_cell.angle_alpha   90.00
_cell.angle_beta   90.00
_cell.angle_gamma   90.00
#
_symmetry.space_group_name_H-M   'P 1'
#
loop_
_entity.id
_entity.type
_entity.pdbx_description
1 polymer ?
#
loop_
_entity_poly.entity_id
_entity_poly.type
_entity_poly.pdbx_seq_one_letter_code
_entity_poly.pdbx_strand_id
1 'polypeptide(L)'
;TTGEGQVVDAAMVDGAASLMSFFYGMLHTGFTTSKRGENMLDTGAHFYDVYECSDGEYISIGSIEPQFYAELVEKLGLDPDEFAAQHDRSRWPELKEKIAAVVATRTRAEWDAVLEGSDVCYAPVLTVAEAIEHPHNVARGTFVEVGGIVQPGPAPRLSATPGEIRRPPPHEGQHTDEILAEAGLGAEDIAALRTAGAVA
;
A
#
# COMPACT_ATOMS: atom_id res chain seq x y z
N THR A 1 -15.50 -31.12 8.41
CA THR A 1 -14.27 -30.84 9.19
C THR A 1 -13.76 -32.14 9.77
N THR A 2 -12.46 -32.26 10.02
CA THR A 2 -11.85 -33.49 10.59
C THR A 2 -12.09 -33.64 12.09
N GLY A 3 -12.37 -32.56 12.81
CA GLY A 3 -12.54 -32.57 14.27
C GLY A 3 -11.22 -32.55 15.05
N GLU A 4 -10.09 -32.50 14.34
CA GLU A 4 -8.75 -32.49 14.91
C GLU A 4 -8.03 -31.17 14.61
N GLY A 5 -7.14 -30.74 15.51
CA GLY A 5 -6.26 -29.59 15.28
C GLY A 5 -5.12 -29.91 14.31
N GLN A 6 -4.35 -28.88 13.92
CA GLN A 6 -3.16 -29.04 13.08
C GLN A 6 -2.11 -27.96 13.40
N VAL A 7 -0.85 -28.22 13.03
CA VAL A 7 0.25 -27.26 13.13
C VAL A 7 0.34 -26.46 11.83
N VAL A 8 0.42 -25.13 11.94
CA VAL A 8 0.65 -24.23 10.80
C VAL A 8 2.07 -23.68 10.90
N ASP A 9 2.94 -24.11 9.99
CA ASP A 9 4.27 -23.51 9.80
C ASP A 9 4.14 -22.30 8.86
N ALA A 10 4.48 -21.12 9.35
CA ALA A 10 4.26 -19.84 8.68
C ALA A 10 5.54 -18.98 8.71
N ALA A 11 6.55 -19.37 7.94
CA ALA A 11 7.81 -18.64 7.87
C ALA A 11 7.69 -17.33 7.05
N MET A 12 8.34 -16.26 7.52
CA MET A 12 8.34 -14.96 6.83
C MET A 12 8.86 -15.05 5.39
N VAL A 13 9.83 -15.94 5.14
CA VAL A 13 10.42 -16.15 3.81
C VAL A 13 9.43 -16.73 2.81
N ASP A 14 8.52 -17.61 3.26
CA ASP A 14 7.49 -18.20 2.40
C ASP A 14 6.43 -17.17 2.04
N GLY A 15 6.06 -16.32 3.01
CA GLY A 15 5.17 -15.17 2.76
C GLY A 15 5.75 -14.20 1.73
N ALA A 16 7.02 -13.84 1.88
CA ALA A 16 7.72 -12.98 0.91
C ALA A 16 7.80 -13.63 -0.48
N ALA A 17 8.13 -14.92 -0.57
CA ALA A 17 8.18 -15.65 -1.83
C ALA A 17 6.79 -15.76 -2.49
N SER A 18 5.73 -15.97 -1.71
CA SER A 18 4.34 -16.04 -2.18
C SER A 18 3.90 -14.72 -2.82
N LEU A 19 4.18 -13.58 -2.17
CA LEU A 19 3.88 -12.24 -2.70
C LEU A 19 4.66 -11.93 -3.99
N MET A 20 5.83 -12.55 -4.19
CA MET A 20 6.66 -12.38 -5.39
C MET A 20 6.27 -13.29 -6.56
N SER A 21 5.26 -14.15 -6.42
CA SER A 21 4.83 -15.11 -7.44
C SER A 21 4.60 -14.48 -8.82
N PHE A 22 3.98 -13.29 -8.87
CA PHE A 22 3.78 -12.53 -10.10
C PHE A 22 5.10 -12.18 -10.80
N PHE A 23 6.09 -11.66 -10.06
CA PHE A 23 7.40 -11.29 -10.61
C PHE A 23 8.22 -12.49 -11.05
N TYR A 24 8.11 -13.63 -10.37
CA TYR A 24 8.70 -14.88 -10.84
C TYR A 24 8.13 -15.30 -12.21
N GLY A 25 6.82 -15.15 -12.41
CA GLY A 25 6.18 -15.37 -13.70
C GLY A 25 6.69 -14.42 -14.79
N MET A 26 6.81 -13.12 -14.48
CA MET A 26 7.37 -12.13 -15.42
C MET A 26 8.83 -12.39 -15.80
N LEU A 27 9.63 -12.84 -14.83
CA LEU A 27 11.03 -13.19 -15.08
C LEU A 27 11.13 -14.40 -16.04
N HIS A 28 10.29 -15.42 -15.84
CA HIS A 28 10.31 -16.63 -16.66
C HIS A 28 9.83 -16.39 -18.11
N THR A 29 8.97 -15.39 -18.30
CA THR A 29 8.45 -14.98 -19.62
C THR A 29 9.32 -13.93 -20.31
N GLY A 30 10.33 -13.38 -19.62
CA GLY A 30 11.22 -12.35 -20.15
C GLY A 30 10.66 -10.92 -20.12
N PHE A 31 9.48 -10.69 -19.52
CA PHE A 31 8.92 -9.34 -19.38
C PHE A 31 9.74 -8.47 -18.40
N THR A 32 10.33 -9.09 -17.38
CA THR A 32 11.18 -8.45 -16.36
C THR A 32 12.59 -9.04 -16.41
N THR A 33 13.59 -8.18 -16.20
CA THR A 33 14.99 -8.56 -16.03
C THR A 33 15.35 -8.56 -14.55
N SER A 34 16.52 -9.12 -14.21
CA SER A 34 17.02 -9.10 -12.82
C SER A 34 17.58 -7.75 -12.37
N LYS A 35 17.67 -6.77 -13.28
CA LYS A 35 18.21 -5.44 -12.97
C LYS A 35 17.09 -4.51 -12.46
N ARG A 36 17.38 -3.80 -11.38
CA ARG A 36 16.49 -2.83 -10.75
C ARG A 36 16.41 -1.55 -11.59
N GLY A 37 15.21 -0.99 -11.75
CA GLY A 37 15.00 0.31 -12.37
C GLY A 37 15.07 0.28 -13.90
N GLU A 38 15.06 -0.91 -14.51
CA GLU A 38 15.10 -1.09 -15.97
C GLU A 38 13.80 -1.74 -16.50
N ASN A 39 12.83 -2.05 -15.63
CA ASN A 39 11.60 -2.76 -15.95
C ASN A 39 10.37 -1.85 -15.97
N MET A 40 9.31 -2.37 -16.57
CA MET A 40 8.06 -1.62 -16.71
C MET A 40 7.45 -1.26 -15.36
N LEU A 41 7.55 -2.11 -14.34
CA LEU A 41 6.84 -1.96 -13.06
C LEU A 41 7.74 -1.57 -11.89
N ASP A 42 9.00 -1.23 -12.16
CA ASP A 42 9.99 -0.90 -11.12
C ASP A 42 10.68 0.44 -11.41
N THR A 43 9.92 1.40 -11.93
CA THR A 43 10.39 2.74 -12.32
C THR A 43 11.38 2.75 -13.48
N GLY A 44 11.36 1.75 -14.38
CA GLY A 44 12.16 1.79 -15.61
C GLY A 44 11.47 2.52 -16.75
N ALA A 45 10.16 2.33 -16.91
CA ALA A 45 9.37 2.95 -17.96
C ALA A 45 8.94 4.39 -17.62
N HIS A 46 8.96 5.30 -18.59
CA HIS A 46 8.54 6.69 -18.41
C HIS A 46 7.04 6.83 -18.09
N PHE A 47 6.21 5.86 -18.46
CA PHE A 47 4.78 5.81 -18.15
C PHE A 47 4.45 5.02 -16.87
N TYR A 48 5.46 4.61 -16.09
CA TYR A 48 5.28 3.92 -14.81
C TYR A 48 6.37 4.37 -13.81
N ASP A 49 6.19 5.55 -13.22
CA ASP A 49 7.18 6.16 -12.33
C ASP A 49 6.53 7.18 -11.38
N VAL A 50 7.34 7.71 -10.45
CA VAL A 50 7.01 8.82 -9.56
C VAL A 50 7.80 10.06 -10.00
N TYR A 51 7.11 11.17 -10.19
CA TYR A 51 7.68 12.42 -10.70
C TYR A 51 7.51 13.57 -9.70
N GLU A 52 8.55 14.37 -9.54
CA GLU A 52 8.57 15.55 -8.68
C GLU A 52 7.92 16.75 -9.39
N CYS A 53 7.03 17.43 -8.69
CA CYS A 53 6.35 18.65 -9.11
C CYS A 53 7.15 19.90 -8.73
N SER A 54 6.73 21.07 -9.19
CA SER A 54 7.44 22.35 -8.95
C SER A 54 7.49 22.77 -7.47
N ASP A 55 6.60 22.24 -6.64
CA ASP A 55 6.48 22.48 -5.20
C ASP A 55 7.26 21.46 -4.35
N GLY A 56 7.97 20.51 -4.97
CA GLY A 56 8.69 19.43 -4.27
C GLY A 56 7.80 18.28 -3.82
N GLU A 57 6.50 18.34 -4.12
CA GLU A 57 5.57 17.23 -3.94
C GLU A 57 5.64 16.27 -5.15
N TYR A 58 5.02 15.09 -5.03
CA TYR A 58 5.15 14.05 -6.05
C TYR A 58 3.80 13.56 -6.59
N ILE A 59 3.83 13.12 -7.85
CA ILE A 59 2.74 12.38 -8.48
C ILE A 59 3.24 11.02 -8.95
N SER A 60 2.35 10.04 -8.97
CA SER A 60 2.62 8.71 -9.54
C SER A 60 1.83 8.51 -10.82
N ILE A 61 2.50 7.91 -11.81
CA ILE A 61 1.94 7.59 -13.12
C ILE A 61 2.11 6.09 -13.34
N GLY A 62 1.08 5.42 -13.85
CA GLY A 62 1.08 4.00 -14.19
C GLY A 62 0.27 3.68 -15.44
N SER A 63 0.36 4.53 -16.46
CA SER A 63 -0.45 4.44 -17.70
C SER A 63 0.16 3.45 -18.69
N ILE A 64 -0.04 2.16 -18.44
CA ILE A 64 0.55 1.07 -19.23
C ILE A 64 -0.26 0.82 -20.51
N GLU A 65 -1.58 0.82 -20.42
CA GLU A 65 -2.45 0.50 -21.54
C GLU A 65 -2.47 1.65 -22.56
N PRO A 66 -2.45 1.36 -23.88
CA PRO A 66 -2.26 2.38 -24.91
C PRO A 66 -3.23 3.55 -24.86
N GLN A 67 -4.50 3.31 -24.49
CA GLN A 67 -5.52 4.36 -24.40
C GLN A 67 -5.27 5.32 -23.23
N PHE A 68 -4.85 4.81 -22.07
CA PHE A 68 -4.53 5.63 -20.90
C PHE A 68 -3.21 6.38 -21.09
N TYR A 69 -2.25 5.74 -21.78
CA TYR A 69 -1.00 6.39 -22.19
C TYR A 69 -1.22 7.51 -23.20
N ALA A 70 -2.13 7.32 -24.17
CA ALA A 70 -2.47 8.38 -25.12
C ALA A 70 -3.08 9.60 -24.40
N GLU A 71 -3.98 9.37 -23.44
CA GLU A 71 -4.54 10.47 -22.64
C GLU A 71 -3.49 11.15 -21.76
N LEU A 72 -2.52 10.40 -21.22
CA LEU A 72 -1.39 10.97 -20.49
C LEU A 72 -0.59 11.92 -21.37
N VAL A 73 -0.21 11.47 -22.57
CA VAL A 73 0.55 12.26 -23.55
C VAL A 73 -0.21 13.54 -23.91
N GLU A 74 -1.52 13.43 -24.15
CA GLU A 74 -2.38 14.57 -24.44
C GLU A 74 -2.43 15.57 -23.26
N LYS A 75 -2.71 15.10 -22.04
CA LYS A 75 -2.88 15.97 -20.86
C LYS A 75 -1.60 16.61 -20.38
N LEU A 76 -0.45 15.96 -20.60
CA LEU A 76 0.87 16.56 -20.38
C LEU A 76 1.28 17.52 -21.50
N GLY A 77 0.55 17.58 -22.62
CA GLY A 77 0.88 18.43 -23.76
C GLY A 77 2.16 17.98 -24.48
N LEU A 78 2.42 16.68 -24.48
CA LEU A 78 3.58 16.06 -25.12
C LEU A 78 3.27 15.76 -26.60
N ASP A 79 4.32 15.63 -27.41
CA ASP A 79 4.18 15.29 -28.83
C ASP A 79 3.82 13.80 -29.00
N PRO A 80 2.64 13.46 -29.54
CA PRO A 80 2.23 12.07 -29.71
C PRO A 80 3.13 11.29 -30.67
N ASP A 81 3.72 11.92 -31.70
CA ASP A 81 4.61 11.22 -32.63
C ASP A 81 5.92 10.83 -31.95
N GLU A 82 6.40 11.70 -31.06
CA GLU A 82 7.61 11.44 -30.28
C GLU A 82 7.41 10.30 -29.27
N PHE A 83 6.22 10.24 -28.66
CA PHE A 83 5.85 9.29 -27.62
C PHE A 83 5.18 8.00 -28.16
N ALA A 84 4.99 7.86 -29.49
CA ALA A 84 4.27 6.74 -30.11
C ALA A 84 4.88 5.36 -29.82
N ALA A 85 6.20 5.26 -29.72
CA ALA A 85 6.92 4.00 -29.48
C ALA A 85 6.99 3.64 -27.98
N GLN A 86 5.83 3.60 -27.30
CA GLN A 86 5.70 3.44 -25.84
C GLN A 86 6.62 2.33 -25.26
N HIS A 87 6.65 1.15 -25.87
CA HIS A 87 7.39 0.00 -25.35
C HIS A 87 8.85 -0.13 -25.85
N ASP A 88 9.38 0.88 -26.54
CA ASP A 88 10.81 0.92 -26.88
C ASP A 88 11.64 1.26 -25.64
N ARG A 89 12.13 0.22 -24.96
CA ARG A 89 12.92 0.32 -23.73
C ARG A 89 14.18 1.17 -23.89
N SER A 90 14.74 1.26 -25.10
CA SER A 90 15.95 2.05 -25.35
C SER A 90 15.69 3.56 -25.22
N ARG A 91 14.44 4.00 -25.38
CA ARG A 91 14.01 5.40 -25.30
C ARG A 91 13.46 5.79 -23.93
N TRP A 92 13.13 4.83 -23.06
CA TRP A 92 12.55 5.12 -21.75
C TRP A 92 13.34 6.13 -20.90
N PRO A 93 14.69 6.08 -20.83
CA PRO A 93 15.45 7.08 -20.08
C PRO A 93 15.23 8.51 -20.59
N GLU A 94 15.28 8.70 -21.91
CA GLU A 94 15.07 10.01 -22.56
C GLU A 94 13.64 10.53 -22.34
N LEU A 95 12.64 9.68 -22.59
CA LEU A 95 11.23 10.06 -22.47
C LEU A 95 10.84 10.36 -21.01
N LYS A 96 11.51 9.69 -20.06
CA LYS A 96 11.35 9.97 -18.63
C LYS A 96 11.81 11.38 -18.28
N GLU A 97 12.98 11.81 -18.78
CA GLU A 97 13.46 13.18 -18.55
C GLU A 97 12.47 14.21 -19.09
N LYS A 98 11.82 13.92 -20.22
CA LYS A 98 10.81 14.80 -20.82
C LYS A 98 9.53 14.88 -19.98
N ILE A 99 9.02 13.75 -19.50
CA ILE A 99 7.89 13.74 -18.56
C ILE A 99 8.26 14.48 -17.28
N ALA A 100 9.41 14.20 -16.68
CA ALA A 100 9.88 14.86 -15.48
C ALA A 100 9.97 16.39 -15.66
N ALA A 101 10.53 16.84 -16.79
CA ALA A 101 10.64 18.26 -17.10
C ALA A 101 9.27 18.94 -17.20
N VAL A 102 8.28 18.29 -17.81
CA VAL A 102 6.90 18.81 -17.88
C VAL A 102 6.25 18.81 -16.50
N VAL A 103 6.31 17.70 -15.76
CA VAL A 103 5.70 17.59 -14.43
C VAL A 103 6.26 18.65 -13.48
N ALA A 104 7.57 18.90 -13.51
CA ALA A 104 8.24 19.90 -12.70
C ALA A 104 7.85 21.36 -13.02
N THR A 105 7.02 21.62 -14.05
CA THR A 105 6.52 22.97 -14.37
C THR A 105 5.31 23.42 -13.57
N ARG A 106 4.62 22.50 -12.88
CA ARG A 106 3.39 22.77 -12.13
C ARG A 106 3.45 22.13 -10.75
N THR A 107 2.66 22.66 -9.83
CA THR A 107 2.46 22.10 -8.48
C THR A 107 1.67 20.80 -8.55
N ARG A 108 1.73 19.95 -7.52
CA ARG A 108 0.91 18.73 -7.45
C ARG A 108 -0.58 19.05 -7.58
N ALA A 109 -1.05 20.10 -6.91
CA ALA A 109 -2.45 20.53 -6.94
C ALA A 109 -2.93 20.98 -8.34
N GLU A 110 -2.05 21.61 -9.13
CA GLU A 110 -2.36 21.94 -10.52
C GLU A 110 -2.41 20.69 -11.42
N TRP A 111 -1.61 19.66 -11.12
CA TRP A 111 -1.71 18.36 -11.81
C TRP A 111 -2.96 17.59 -11.41
N ASP A 112 -3.34 17.60 -10.13
CA ASP A 112 -4.58 17.01 -9.64
C ASP A 112 -5.78 17.58 -10.41
N ALA A 113 -5.85 18.91 -10.58
CA ALA A 113 -6.91 19.57 -11.34
C ALA A 113 -7.00 19.16 -12.82
N VAL A 114 -5.92 18.63 -13.40
CA VAL A 114 -5.85 18.22 -14.82
C VAL A 114 -6.06 16.71 -15.00
N LEU A 115 -5.50 15.92 -14.09
CA LEU A 115 -5.38 14.46 -14.22
C LEU A 115 -6.41 13.71 -13.36
N GLU A 116 -6.85 14.26 -12.23
CA GLU A 116 -7.86 13.60 -11.39
C GLU A 116 -9.19 13.50 -12.13
N GLY A 117 -9.82 12.32 -12.07
CA GLY A 117 -11.07 12.02 -12.77
C GLY A 117 -10.94 11.78 -14.28
N SER A 118 -9.73 11.76 -14.83
CA SER A 118 -9.45 11.29 -16.19
C SER A 118 -9.19 9.78 -16.25
N ASP A 119 -9.03 9.20 -17.46
CA ASP A 119 -8.60 7.80 -17.60
C ASP A 119 -7.07 7.64 -17.55
N VAL A 120 -6.30 8.70 -17.26
CA VAL A 120 -4.89 8.57 -16.93
C VAL A 120 -4.75 7.79 -15.63
N CYS A 121 -3.96 6.70 -15.64
CA CYS A 121 -3.58 5.98 -14.43
C CYS A 121 -2.63 6.85 -13.60
N TYR A 122 -3.22 7.72 -12.79
CA TYR A 122 -2.58 8.77 -12.02
C TYR A 122 -3.02 8.71 -10.55
N ALA A 123 -2.12 9.08 -9.64
CA ALA A 123 -2.49 9.45 -8.28
C ALA A 123 -1.48 10.45 -7.68
N PRO A 124 -1.94 11.41 -6.86
CA PRO A 124 -1.04 12.19 -6.02
C PRO A 124 -0.34 11.26 -5.02
N VAL A 125 0.96 11.48 -4.79
CA VAL A 125 1.66 10.80 -3.70
C VAL A 125 1.29 11.51 -2.40
N LEU A 126 0.44 10.87 -1.61
CA LEU A 126 -0.06 11.44 -0.36
C LEU A 126 0.88 11.14 0.81
N THR A 127 1.02 12.10 1.72
CA THR A 127 1.55 11.82 3.05
C THR A 127 0.56 10.97 3.86
N VAL A 128 1.03 10.38 4.97
CA VAL A 128 0.15 9.62 5.88
C VAL A 128 -1.00 10.49 6.42
N ALA A 129 -0.73 11.76 6.74
CA ALA A 129 -1.73 12.69 7.24
C ALA A 129 -2.79 13.01 6.17
N GLU A 130 -2.36 13.29 4.94
CA GLU A 130 -3.26 13.52 3.81
C GLU A 130 -4.11 12.29 3.48
N ALA A 131 -3.51 11.09 3.54
CA ALA A 131 -4.23 9.85 3.26
C ALA A 131 -5.38 9.62 4.25
N ILE A 132 -5.24 10.02 5.52
CA ILE A 132 -6.31 9.93 6.53
C ILE A 132 -7.51 10.79 6.13
N GLU A 133 -7.24 12.02 5.66
CA GLU A 133 -8.27 13.01 5.32
C GLU A 133 -8.76 12.90 3.87
N HIS A 134 -8.11 12.09 3.03
CA HIS A 134 -8.43 11.96 1.62
C HIS A 134 -9.93 11.60 1.41
N PRO A 135 -10.66 12.28 0.51
CA PRO A 135 -12.11 12.11 0.36
C PRO A 135 -12.56 10.66 0.19
N HIS A 136 -11.79 9.86 -0.55
CA HIS A 136 -12.08 8.43 -0.71
C HIS A 136 -11.96 7.63 0.59
N ASN A 137 -10.94 7.93 1.42
CA ASN A 137 -10.73 7.25 2.69
C ASN A 137 -11.74 7.69 3.74
N VAL A 138 -12.13 8.96 3.76
CA VAL A 138 -13.21 9.50 4.59
C VAL A 138 -14.54 8.86 4.20
N ALA A 139 -14.91 8.88 2.92
CA ALA A 139 -16.16 8.29 2.43
C ALA A 139 -16.25 6.79 2.73
N ARG A 140 -15.10 6.12 2.75
CA ARG A 140 -15.03 4.72 3.14
C ARG A 140 -15.01 4.54 4.65
N GLY A 141 -14.57 5.48 5.47
CA GLY A 141 -14.20 5.19 6.86
C GLY A 141 -13.03 4.21 6.92
N THR A 142 -12.01 4.41 6.08
CA THR A 142 -10.80 3.56 6.05
C THR A 142 -10.03 3.67 7.36
N PHE A 143 -9.97 4.87 7.92
CA PHE A 143 -9.36 5.14 9.22
C PHE A 143 -10.45 5.38 10.27
N VAL A 144 -10.19 4.93 11.49
CA VAL A 144 -11.09 5.01 12.64
C VAL A 144 -10.34 5.61 13.83
N GLU A 145 -11.06 6.32 14.69
CA GLU A 145 -10.51 6.86 15.93
C GLU A 145 -10.96 6.02 17.13
N VAL A 146 -9.99 5.47 17.87
CA VAL A 146 -10.26 4.70 19.09
C VAL A 146 -9.31 5.17 20.18
N GLY A 147 -9.86 5.60 21.32
CA GLY A 147 -9.05 6.10 22.44
C GLY A 147 -8.23 7.35 22.10
N GLY A 148 -8.72 8.20 21.18
CA GLY A 148 -8.02 9.40 20.73
C GLY A 148 -6.90 9.15 19.72
N ILE A 149 -6.77 7.92 19.18
CA ILE A 149 -5.75 7.55 18.20
C ILE A 149 -6.42 7.18 16.89
N VAL A 150 -6.05 7.87 15.81
CA VAL A 150 -6.48 7.57 14.44
C VAL A 150 -5.62 6.44 13.88
N GLN A 151 -6.26 5.38 13.38
CA GLN A 151 -5.60 4.18 12.86
C GLN A 151 -6.46 3.50 11.78
N PRO A 152 -5.88 2.62 10.93
CA PRO A 152 -6.66 1.84 9.98
C PRO A 152 -7.73 1.01 10.68
N GLY A 153 -8.94 1.00 10.12
CA GLY A 153 -9.99 0.09 10.55
C GLY A 153 -9.74 -1.36 10.07
N PRO A 154 -10.42 -2.36 10.66
CA PRO A 154 -10.30 -3.74 10.22
C PRO A 154 -10.60 -3.94 8.72
N ALA A 155 -9.76 -4.74 8.07
CA ALA A 155 -9.91 -5.14 6.67
C ALA A 155 -9.68 -6.65 6.51
N PRO A 156 -10.36 -7.33 5.55
CA PRO A 156 -11.37 -6.80 4.64
C PRO A 156 -12.70 -6.48 5.34
N ARG A 157 -13.57 -5.73 4.65
CA ARG A 157 -14.92 -5.42 5.16
C ARG A 157 -15.88 -6.55 4.82
N LEU A 158 -16.49 -7.12 5.84
CA LEU A 158 -17.45 -8.20 5.70
C LEU A 158 -18.86 -7.65 5.87
N SER A 159 -19.74 -7.90 4.91
CA SER A 159 -21.12 -7.36 4.92
C SER A 159 -21.99 -7.95 6.03
N ALA A 160 -21.76 -9.22 6.40
CA ALA A 160 -22.55 -9.93 7.41
C ALA A 160 -21.91 -9.95 8.80
N THR A 161 -20.57 -9.90 8.88
CA THR A 161 -19.82 -9.97 10.14
C THR A 161 -18.69 -8.94 10.15
N PRO A 162 -19.00 -7.63 10.15
CA PRO A 162 -18.00 -6.58 10.13
C PRO A 162 -16.96 -6.77 11.24
N GLY A 163 -15.68 -6.57 10.92
CA GLY A 163 -14.62 -6.52 11.92
C GLY A 163 -14.72 -5.23 12.72
N GLU A 164 -14.51 -5.31 14.04
CA GLU A 164 -14.61 -4.15 14.95
C GLU A 164 -13.45 -4.15 15.95
N ILE A 165 -12.98 -2.95 16.30
CA ILE A 165 -12.01 -2.75 17.38
C ILE A 165 -12.77 -2.75 18.71
N ARG A 166 -12.54 -3.78 19.53
CA ARG A 166 -13.36 -4.04 20.73
C ARG A 166 -12.82 -3.46 22.03
N ARG A 167 -11.51 -3.30 22.14
CA ARG A 167 -10.82 -2.87 23.36
C ARG A 167 -9.55 -2.09 22.98
N PRO A 168 -9.08 -1.16 23.82
CA PRO A 168 -7.74 -0.59 23.65
C PRO A 168 -6.65 -1.66 23.85
N PRO A 169 -5.40 -1.39 23.42
CA PRO A 169 -4.27 -2.26 23.75
C PRO A 169 -4.15 -2.45 25.26
N PRO A 170 -3.99 -3.69 25.76
CA PRO A 170 -3.85 -3.92 27.19
C PRO A 170 -2.48 -3.46 27.70
N HIS A 171 -2.42 -3.07 28.97
CA HIS A 171 -1.16 -3.00 29.69
C HIS A 171 -0.62 -4.40 29.97
N GLU A 172 0.69 -4.50 30.20
CA GLU A 172 1.33 -5.73 30.68
C GLU A 172 0.63 -6.22 31.94
N GLY A 173 0.24 -7.51 31.97
CA GLY A 173 -0.43 -8.14 33.11
C GLY A 173 -1.88 -7.71 33.36
N GLN A 174 -2.47 -6.80 32.58
CA GLN A 174 -3.80 -6.23 32.83
C GLN A 174 -4.91 -7.29 33.03
N HIS A 175 -4.82 -8.40 32.31
CA HIS A 175 -5.83 -9.47 32.34
C HIS A 175 -5.32 -10.76 33.01
N THR A 176 -4.18 -10.74 33.70
CA THR A 176 -3.59 -11.95 34.32
C THR A 176 -4.58 -12.65 35.25
N ASP A 177 -5.15 -11.93 36.21
CA ASP A 177 -6.02 -12.53 37.23
C ASP A 177 -7.37 -12.99 36.64
N GLU A 178 -7.92 -12.23 35.69
CA GLU A 178 -9.14 -12.58 34.95
C GLU A 178 -8.97 -13.91 34.23
N ILE A 179 -7.88 -14.07 33.46
CA ILE A 179 -7.61 -15.28 32.67
C ILE A 179 -7.31 -16.48 33.58
N LEU A 180 -6.58 -16.30 34.68
CA LEU A 180 -6.30 -17.39 35.62
C LEU A 180 -7.56 -17.87 36.35
N ALA A 181 -8.45 -16.94 36.71
CA ALA A 181 -9.75 -17.28 37.30
C ALA A 181 -10.64 -18.02 36.29
N GLU A 182 -10.69 -17.60 35.02
CA GLU A 182 -11.40 -18.31 33.94
C GLU A 182 -10.85 -19.72 33.71
N ALA A 183 -9.54 -19.92 33.91
CA ALA A 183 -8.91 -21.22 33.87
C ALA A 183 -9.16 -22.09 35.13
N GLY A 184 -9.84 -21.53 36.15
CA GLY A 184 -10.27 -22.25 37.36
C GLY A 184 -9.33 -22.14 38.57
N LEU A 185 -8.34 -21.23 38.56
CA LEU A 185 -7.47 -21.02 39.71
C LEU A 185 -8.16 -20.19 40.80
N GLY A 186 -7.90 -20.55 42.06
CA GLY A 186 -8.36 -19.78 43.21
C GLY A 186 -7.51 -18.54 43.45
N ALA A 187 -8.05 -17.57 44.19
CA ALA A 187 -7.34 -16.34 44.54
C ALA A 187 -6.01 -16.58 45.27
N GLU A 188 -5.93 -17.62 46.10
CA GLU A 188 -4.70 -18.00 46.81
C GLU A 188 -3.61 -18.51 45.86
N ASP A 189 -3.99 -19.34 44.88
CA ASP A 189 -3.06 -19.85 43.85
C ASP A 189 -2.53 -18.70 42.99
N ILE A 190 -3.41 -17.78 42.58
CA ILE A 190 -3.04 -16.58 41.81
C ILE A 190 -2.06 -15.70 42.61
N ALA A 191 -2.33 -15.46 43.89
CA ALA A 191 -1.43 -14.69 44.76
C ALA A 191 -0.07 -15.38 44.94
N ALA A 192 -0.03 -16.71 45.04
CA ALA A 192 1.20 -17.48 45.12
C ALA A 192 2.04 -17.35 43.83
N LEU A 193 1.41 -17.42 42.65
CA LEU A 193 2.07 -17.22 41.36
C LEU A 193 2.67 -15.82 41.22
N ARG A 194 1.96 -14.78 41.66
CA ARG A 194 2.46 -13.40 41.71
C ARG A 194 3.66 -13.27 42.63
N THR A 195 3.56 -13.84 43.84
CA THR A 195 4.65 -13.80 44.82
C THR A 195 5.91 -14.52 44.32
N ALA A 196 5.73 -15.61 43.57
CA ALA A 196 6.81 -16.36 42.96
C ALA A 196 7.43 -15.68 41.71
N GLY A 197 6.83 -14.60 41.20
CA GLY A 197 7.26 -13.95 39.95
C GLY A 197 6.97 -14.77 38.70
N ALA A 198 6.07 -15.77 38.79
CA ALA A 198 5.67 -16.58 37.65
C ALA A 198 4.70 -15.85 36.70
N VAL A 199 3.99 -14.85 37.24
CA VAL A 199 3.06 -13.98 36.49
C VAL A 199 3.21 -12.53 36.95
N ALA A 200 2.90 -11.59 36.04
CA ALA A 200 2.93 -10.14 36.27
C ALA A 200 1.53 -9.55 36.50
#